data_AF-A0A481AZP4-F1
#
_entry.id   AF-A0A481AZP4-F1
#
_cell.length_a   1.000
_cell.length_b   1.000
_cell.length_c   1.000
_cell.angle_alpha   90.00
_cell.angle_beta   90.00
_cell.angle_gamma   90.00
#
_symmetry.space_group_name_H-M   'P 1'
#
loop_
_entity.id
_entity.type
_entity.pdbx_description
1 polymer ?
#
loop_
_entity_poly.entity_id
_entity_poly.type
_entity_poly.pdbx_seq_one_letter_code
_entity_poly.pdbx_strand_id
1 'polypeptide(L)'
;MDFSKFLAEDFDVKEWINAAFRAGPKEAAAGKADSHAATLVMKLQLFIQEVNHAVEETSHQALQNMPKVLRDVEALKQEASFLKEQMILVKEDIKKFEQDTSQSMQVLVEIDQVKSRMQLAAESLQEADKWSTLSADIEETFKTQDVTVISAKLTGMQNSLTMLVDTPDYSEKCVHLEALKNRLEALASPQIVAAFTSQSIDQSKVFVKVFTEIDRMPQLLAYYYKCHKVQLLAAWQELCQTDLPLERQLTGLYDALLGAWHTQIQWASQVFRNPHEVVTVLLIQTLGALVPSLPICLSSGVERAGPELELVKLLEFYGATAHFAKGLEMALLPHPQEHNLVKVTELVDAVYGPYKPYQLKYGDMEEKNLLIQISAVPLEHGEVIDCVQELSHSVNKLFGLASAAVDRCIKFTNGLGTCGLLAALKSLFAKYVSDFTSTLHSIRKKCKLDDIPTNSLFQEDWTAFQNSIRIIATCGELLRQCGDFEQQLANRILSTAGKYLSDSYSPRSLTGFQDSILTDKKSSAKNPWQEYNYLQKDSPAEYGSLMEILYTLKGLPAVPLHLDPPTGCV
;
A
#
# COMPACT_ATOMS: atom_id res chain seq x y z
N MET A 1 -21.58 -3.51 85.68
CA MET A 1 -22.81 -3.74 84.90
C MET A 1 -22.84 -2.67 83.83
N ASP A 2 -23.07 -3.05 82.59
CA ASP A 2 -23.22 -2.11 81.48
C ASP A 2 -24.68 -1.63 81.45
N PHE A 3 -24.90 -0.35 81.71
CA PHE A 3 -26.20 0.23 82.04
C PHE A 3 -26.84 1.00 80.89
N SER A 4 -26.18 1.06 79.74
CA SER A 4 -26.75 1.48 78.45
C SER A 4 -28.04 0.73 78.12
N LYS A 5 -28.21 -0.49 78.64
CA LYS A 5 -29.43 -1.30 78.50
C LYS A 5 -30.66 -0.69 79.17
N PHE A 6 -30.54 0.07 80.25
CA PHE A 6 -31.70 0.73 80.88
C PHE A 6 -32.27 1.88 80.05
N LEU A 7 -31.46 2.42 79.14
CA LEU A 7 -31.84 3.51 78.23
C LEU A 7 -32.32 2.99 76.87
N ALA A 8 -32.35 1.67 76.67
CA ALA A 8 -32.87 1.04 75.47
C ALA A 8 -34.41 0.97 75.53
N GLU A 9 -35.09 1.31 74.44
CA GLU A 9 -36.57 1.35 74.37
C GLU A 9 -37.23 -0.02 74.56
N ASP A 10 -36.49 -1.10 74.36
CA ASP A 10 -36.87 -2.51 74.46
C ASP A 10 -36.43 -3.20 75.77
N PHE A 11 -36.09 -2.41 76.80
CA PHE A 11 -35.60 -2.94 78.08
C PHE A 11 -36.65 -3.76 78.86
N ASP A 12 -36.43 -5.08 78.98
CA ASP A 12 -37.25 -5.94 79.85
C ASP A 12 -36.64 -6.10 81.25
N VAL A 13 -37.32 -5.47 82.23
CA VAL A 13 -36.99 -5.53 83.66
C VAL A 13 -36.93 -6.98 84.17
N LYS A 14 -37.85 -7.84 83.74
CA LYS A 14 -37.91 -9.23 84.22
C LYS A 14 -36.76 -10.04 83.67
N GLU A 15 -36.44 -9.88 82.39
CA GLU A 15 -35.32 -10.58 81.75
C GLU A 15 -33.98 -10.15 82.36
N TRP A 16 -33.83 -8.85 82.64
CA TRP A 16 -32.65 -8.29 83.31
C TRP A 16 -32.50 -8.76 84.76
N ILE A 17 -33.57 -8.75 85.57
CA ILE A 17 -33.55 -9.27 86.94
C ILE A 17 -33.18 -10.76 86.90
N ASN A 18 -33.82 -11.55 86.03
CA ASN A 18 -33.54 -12.96 85.90
C ASN A 18 -32.08 -13.23 85.47
N ALA A 19 -31.52 -12.42 84.57
CA ALA A 19 -30.12 -12.51 84.16
C ALA A 19 -29.16 -12.13 85.30
N ALA A 20 -29.47 -11.09 86.07
CA ALA A 20 -28.68 -10.66 87.22
C ALA A 20 -28.66 -11.74 88.33
N PHE A 21 -29.79 -12.39 88.61
CA PHE A 21 -29.86 -13.51 89.55
C PHE A 21 -29.22 -14.80 89.01
N ARG A 22 -29.23 -15.04 87.68
CA ARG A 22 -28.56 -16.19 87.04
C ARG A 22 -27.03 -16.06 86.98
N ALA A 23 -26.50 -14.84 86.98
CA ALA A 23 -25.07 -14.56 87.00
C ALA A 23 -24.44 -14.75 88.40
N GLY A 24 -25.27 -14.91 89.44
CA GLY A 24 -24.84 -15.34 90.77
C GLY A 24 -24.46 -16.83 90.82
N PRO A 25 -23.69 -17.26 91.84
CA PRO A 25 -23.17 -18.63 91.92
C PRO A 25 -24.30 -19.68 91.88
N LYS A 26 -24.30 -20.52 90.83
CA LYS A 26 -25.27 -21.59 90.57
C LYS A 26 -25.04 -22.79 91.48
N GLU A 27 -25.44 -22.68 92.74
CA GLU A 27 -25.85 -23.79 93.63
C GLU A 27 -26.21 -23.19 95.00
N ALA A 28 -27.45 -22.75 95.16
CA ALA A 28 -28.01 -22.51 96.48
C ALA A 28 -29.54 -22.46 96.38
N ALA A 29 -30.20 -23.48 96.93
CA ALA A 29 -31.63 -23.50 97.12
C ALA A 29 -32.12 -22.23 97.84
N ALA A 30 -33.21 -21.65 97.33
CA ALA A 30 -34.21 -20.70 97.85
C ALA A 30 -33.91 -19.66 98.98
N GLY A 31 -32.91 -19.83 99.85
CA GLY A 31 -32.68 -18.99 101.03
C GLY A 31 -31.63 -17.87 100.90
N LYS A 32 -30.84 -17.81 99.82
CA LYS A 32 -29.80 -16.77 99.61
C LYS A 32 -30.15 -15.65 98.63
N ALA A 33 -31.38 -15.66 98.09
CA ALA A 33 -31.82 -14.69 97.08
C ALA A 33 -32.02 -13.27 97.63
N ASP A 34 -32.56 -13.13 98.84
CA ASP A 34 -32.90 -11.81 99.41
C ASP A 34 -31.68 -10.91 99.67
N SER A 35 -30.56 -11.49 100.11
CA SER A 35 -29.32 -10.72 100.34
C SER A 35 -28.75 -10.14 99.04
N HIS A 36 -28.83 -10.90 97.95
CA HIS A 36 -28.39 -10.42 96.64
C HIS A 36 -29.33 -9.34 96.09
N ALA A 37 -30.64 -9.51 96.28
CA ALA A 37 -31.66 -8.52 95.93
C ALA A 37 -31.40 -7.16 96.62
N ALA A 38 -31.19 -7.17 97.94
CA ALA A 38 -30.94 -5.95 98.72
C ALA A 38 -29.67 -5.21 98.27
N THR A 39 -28.61 -5.94 97.93
CA THR A 39 -27.36 -5.35 97.40
C THR A 39 -27.58 -4.69 96.04
N LEU A 40 -28.39 -5.31 95.17
CA LEU A 40 -28.76 -4.75 93.88
C LEU A 40 -29.58 -3.47 94.04
N VAL A 41 -30.57 -3.48 94.95
CA VAL A 41 -31.41 -2.31 95.25
C VAL A 41 -30.56 -1.15 95.76
N MET A 42 -29.64 -1.39 96.69
CA MET A 42 -28.78 -0.32 97.22
C MET A 42 -27.89 0.30 96.13
N LYS A 43 -27.36 -0.51 95.21
CA LYS A 43 -26.63 0.00 94.04
C LYS A 43 -27.52 0.84 93.13
N LEU A 44 -28.72 0.36 92.80
CA LEU A 44 -29.70 1.13 92.02
C LEU A 44 -30.07 2.47 92.70
N GLN A 45 -30.16 2.49 94.02
CA GLN A 45 -30.53 3.68 94.78
C GLN A 45 -29.42 4.73 94.80
N LEU A 46 -28.15 4.31 94.90
CA LEU A 46 -27.01 5.21 94.71
C LEU A 46 -26.96 5.77 93.28
N PHE A 47 -27.28 4.97 92.27
CA PHE A 47 -27.33 5.45 90.88
C PHE A 47 -28.46 6.45 90.65
N ILE A 48 -29.64 6.25 91.25
CA ILE A 48 -30.71 7.24 91.17
C ILE A 48 -30.24 8.58 91.75
N GLN A 49 -29.47 8.57 92.85
CA GLN A 49 -28.89 9.79 93.40
C GLN A 49 -27.84 10.41 92.48
N GLU A 50 -26.93 9.62 91.91
CA GLU A 50 -25.92 10.13 90.96
C GLU A 50 -26.55 10.73 89.71
N VAL A 51 -27.57 10.08 89.13
CA VAL A 51 -28.29 10.59 87.95
C VAL A 51 -29.06 11.86 88.29
N ASN A 52 -29.77 11.89 89.42
CA ASN A 52 -30.49 13.10 89.83
C ASN A 52 -29.53 14.27 90.07
N HIS A 53 -28.37 14.01 90.69
CA HIS A 53 -27.38 15.05 90.92
C HIS A 53 -26.76 15.56 89.62
N ALA A 54 -26.41 14.66 88.69
CA ALA A 54 -25.89 15.03 87.37
C ALA A 54 -26.92 15.84 86.56
N VAL A 55 -28.20 15.49 86.64
CA VAL A 55 -29.30 16.22 86.01
C VAL A 55 -29.49 17.61 86.64
N GLU A 56 -29.43 17.72 87.97
CA GLU A 56 -29.50 19.02 88.66
C GLU A 56 -28.32 19.92 88.30
N GLU A 57 -27.10 19.38 88.28
CA GLU A 57 -25.88 20.13 87.96
C GLU A 57 -25.89 20.61 86.51
N THR A 58 -26.25 19.74 85.56
CA THR A 58 -26.38 20.12 84.15
C THR A 58 -27.53 21.10 83.91
N SER A 59 -28.67 20.94 84.60
CA SER A 59 -29.78 21.89 84.55
C SER A 59 -29.38 23.27 85.08
N HIS A 60 -28.66 23.34 86.21
CA HIS A 60 -28.16 24.59 86.75
C HIS A 60 -27.14 25.26 85.82
N GLN A 61 -26.22 24.51 85.23
CA GLN A 61 -25.29 25.04 84.23
C GLN A 61 -26.01 25.52 82.97
N ALA A 62 -27.02 24.80 82.50
CA ALA A 62 -27.84 25.22 81.36
C ALA A 62 -28.57 26.54 81.65
N LEU A 63 -29.21 26.66 82.82
CA LEU A 63 -29.92 27.87 83.24
C LEU A 63 -28.98 29.08 83.41
N GLN A 64 -27.76 28.87 83.92
CA GLN A 64 -26.76 29.94 84.04
C GLN A 64 -26.22 30.41 82.68
N ASN A 65 -26.06 29.49 81.72
CA ASN A 65 -25.49 29.81 80.40
C ASN A 65 -26.52 30.33 79.39
N MET A 66 -27.82 30.02 79.58
CA MET A 66 -28.89 30.39 78.65
C MET A 66 -29.00 31.89 78.34
N PRO A 67 -28.86 32.82 79.31
CA PRO A 67 -28.90 34.27 79.03
C PRO A 67 -27.71 34.77 78.21
N LYS A 68 -26.57 34.08 78.27
CA LYS A 68 -25.40 34.39 77.42
C LYS A 68 -25.68 33.93 75.99
N VAL A 69 -26.14 32.70 75.82
CA VAL A 69 -26.51 32.15 74.51
C VAL A 69 -27.60 33.00 73.83
N LEU A 70 -28.62 33.45 74.57
CA LEU A 70 -29.66 34.32 74.01
C LEU A 70 -29.11 35.67 73.52
N ARG A 71 -28.15 36.27 74.26
CA ARG A 71 -27.48 37.50 73.83
C ARG A 71 -26.61 37.28 72.61
N ASP A 72 -25.85 36.20 72.58
CA ASP A 72 -24.99 35.84 71.45
C ASP A 72 -25.83 35.55 70.20
N VAL A 73 -27.01 34.93 70.34
CA VAL A 73 -27.96 34.69 69.24
C VAL A 73 -28.57 35.99 68.71
N GLU A 74 -28.96 36.92 69.58
CA GLU A 74 -29.50 38.21 69.13
C GLU A 74 -28.41 39.07 68.46
N ALA A 75 -27.18 39.04 68.98
CA ALA A 75 -26.04 39.71 68.36
C ALA A 75 -25.75 39.12 66.97
N LEU A 76 -25.70 37.78 66.85
CA LEU A 76 -25.52 37.09 65.58
C LEU A 76 -26.63 37.43 64.58
N LYS A 77 -27.88 37.52 65.05
CA LYS A 77 -29.02 37.92 64.22
C LYS A 77 -28.88 39.36 63.71
N GLN A 78 -28.43 40.28 64.55
CA GLN A 78 -28.17 41.67 64.15
C GLN A 78 -27.04 41.76 63.14
N GLU A 79 -25.91 41.08 63.39
CA GLU A 79 -24.79 41.00 62.45
C GLU A 79 -25.20 40.36 61.12
N ALA A 80 -26.00 39.30 61.16
CA ALA A 80 -26.53 38.66 59.95
C ALA A 80 -27.50 39.56 59.18
N SER A 81 -28.34 40.34 59.87
CA SER A 81 -29.20 41.33 59.20
C SER A 81 -28.39 42.46 58.57
N PHE A 82 -27.37 42.95 59.27
CA PHE A 82 -26.48 43.98 58.73
C PHE A 82 -25.71 43.46 57.52
N LEU A 83 -25.16 42.25 57.61
CA LEU A 83 -24.49 41.60 56.49
C LEU A 83 -25.44 41.41 55.29
N LYS A 84 -26.69 41.01 55.55
CA LYS A 84 -27.71 40.89 54.50
C LYS A 84 -27.97 42.24 53.81
N GLU A 85 -28.09 43.32 54.56
CA GLU A 85 -28.25 44.67 54.00
C GLU A 85 -27.03 45.10 53.19
N GLN A 86 -25.82 44.87 53.69
CA GLN A 86 -24.57 45.11 52.96
C GLN A 86 -24.50 44.29 51.67
N MET A 87 -24.91 43.02 51.70
CA MET A 87 -24.89 42.14 50.55
C MET A 87 -25.92 42.54 49.49
N ILE A 88 -27.05 43.13 49.90
CA ILE A 88 -28.03 43.74 48.98
C ILE A 88 -27.41 44.97 48.30
N LEU A 89 -26.76 45.85 49.06
CA LEU A 89 -26.08 47.03 48.50
C LEU A 89 -24.97 46.63 47.51
N VAL A 90 -24.11 45.67 47.88
CA VAL A 90 -23.07 45.15 46.98
C VAL A 90 -23.67 44.54 45.72
N LYS A 91 -24.80 43.82 45.83
CA LYS A 91 -25.50 43.28 44.65
C LYS A 91 -26.03 44.39 43.74
N GLU A 92 -26.55 45.49 44.31
CA GLU A 92 -27.00 46.65 43.54
C GLU A 92 -25.83 47.37 42.87
N ASP A 93 -24.70 47.53 43.56
CA ASP A 93 -23.48 48.10 43.02
C ASP A 93 -22.90 47.24 41.89
N ILE A 94 -22.88 45.90 42.04
CA ILE A 94 -22.46 44.99 40.97
C ILE A 94 -23.39 45.11 39.76
N LYS A 95 -24.71 45.16 39.97
CA LYS A 95 -25.68 45.31 38.87
C LYS A 95 -25.50 46.65 38.15
N LYS A 96 -25.26 47.72 38.90
CA LYS A 96 -24.99 49.05 38.34
C LYS A 96 -23.66 49.05 37.58
N PHE A 97 -22.61 48.46 38.15
CA PHE A 97 -21.32 48.31 37.49
C PHE A 97 -21.42 47.47 36.21
N GLU A 98 -22.20 46.38 36.21
CA GLU A 98 -22.44 45.56 35.02
C GLU A 98 -23.17 46.35 33.93
N GLN A 99 -24.16 47.17 34.30
CA GLN A 99 -24.87 48.05 33.36
C GLN A 99 -23.96 49.15 32.79
N ASP A 100 -23.17 49.82 33.64
CA ASP A 100 -22.25 50.88 33.24
C ASP A 100 -21.06 50.33 32.41
N THR A 101 -20.57 49.13 32.76
CA THR A 101 -19.49 48.45 32.04
C THR A 101 -19.98 47.85 30.73
N SER A 102 -21.22 47.35 30.65
CA SER A 102 -21.79 46.79 29.42
C SER A 102 -21.81 47.81 28.27
N GLN A 103 -22.25 49.04 28.55
CA GLN A 103 -22.24 50.12 27.56
C GLN A 103 -20.81 50.48 27.11
N SER A 104 -19.87 50.57 28.07
CA SER A 104 -18.46 50.85 27.78
C SER A 104 -17.81 49.72 26.96
N MET A 105 -18.12 48.47 27.27
CA MET A 105 -17.64 47.29 26.55
C MET A 105 -18.19 47.22 25.14
N GLN A 106 -19.47 47.58 24.94
CA GLN A 106 -20.07 47.65 23.61
C GLN A 106 -19.37 48.70 22.73
N VAL A 107 -19.08 49.88 23.27
CA VAL A 107 -18.30 50.91 22.56
C VAL A 107 -16.89 50.43 22.23
N LEU A 108 -16.22 49.71 23.14
CA LEU A 108 -14.90 49.13 22.87
C LEU A 108 -14.92 48.10 21.73
N VAL A 109 -15.95 47.25 21.67
CA VAL A 109 -16.14 46.28 20.57
C VAL A 109 -16.37 46.99 19.24
N GLU A 110 -17.19 48.05 19.23
CA GLU A 110 -17.41 48.87 18.03
C GLU A 110 -16.12 49.55 17.56
N ILE A 111 -15.32 50.11 18.48
CA ILE A 111 -14.02 50.72 18.17
C ILE A 111 -13.04 49.68 17.64
N ASP A 112 -12.96 48.49 18.24
CA ASP A 112 -12.08 47.42 17.77
C ASP A 112 -12.48 46.95 16.37
N GLN A 113 -13.78 46.83 16.10
CA GLN A 113 -14.28 46.47 14.78
C GLN A 113 -13.93 47.53 13.72
N VAL A 114 -14.08 48.82 14.06
CA VAL A 114 -13.66 49.92 13.16
C VAL A 114 -12.14 49.90 12.97
N LYS A 115 -11.36 49.70 14.04
CA LYS A 115 -9.89 49.61 13.97
C LYS A 115 -9.44 48.47 13.08
N SER A 116 -10.01 47.28 13.24
CA SER A 116 -9.71 46.10 12.42
C SER A 116 -10.01 46.36 10.94
N ARG A 117 -11.19 46.92 10.62
CA ARG A 117 -11.54 47.31 9.25
C ARG A 117 -10.59 48.38 8.69
N MET A 118 -10.20 49.35 9.51
CA MET A 118 -9.28 50.41 9.10
C MET A 118 -7.86 49.87 8.85
N GLN A 119 -7.39 48.92 9.65
CA GLN A 119 -6.11 48.25 9.43
C GLN A 119 -6.12 47.45 8.12
N LEU A 120 -7.17 46.65 7.89
CA LEU A 120 -7.32 45.90 6.63
C LEU A 120 -7.37 46.83 5.41
N ALA A 121 -8.10 47.95 5.51
CA ALA A 121 -8.16 48.94 4.45
C ALA A 121 -6.80 49.63 4.22
N ALA A 122 -6.08 49.98 5.28
CA ALA A 122 -4.76 50.59 5.19
C ALA A 122 -3.73 49.65 4.55
N GLU A 123 -3.72 48.37 4.95
CA GLU A 123 -2.88 47.33 4.35
C GLU A 123 -3.22 47.11 2.88
N SER A 124 -4.51 47.03 2.53
CA SER A 124 -4.96 46.90 1.14
C SER A 124 -4.55 48.09 0.27
N LEU A 125 -4.69 49.32 0.79
CA LEU A 125 -4.24 50.53 0.09
C LEU A 125 -2.73 50.56 -0.09
N GLN A 126 -1.97 50.15 0.92
CA GLN A 126 -0.51 50.07 0.84
C GLN A 126 -0.07 49.04 -0.21
N GLU A 127 -0.73 47.89 -0.31
CA GLU A 127 -0.44 46.91 -1.36
C GLU A 127 -0.91 47.36 -2.76
N ALA A 128 -1.98 48.15 -2.85
CA ALA A 128 -2.40 48.77 -4.11
C ALA A 128 -1.36 49.79 -4.62
N ASP A 129 -0.82 50.62 -3.73
CA ASP A 129 0.23 51.60 -4.05
C ASP A 129 1.54 50.91 -4.44
N LYS A 130 1.94 49.86 -3.70
CA LYS A 130 3.08 49.00 -4.07
C LYS A 130 2.90 48.38 -5.45
N TRP A 131 1.72 47.82 -5.75
CA TRP A 131 1.41 47.27 -7.08
C TRP A 131 1.56 48.34 -8.17
N SER A 132 1.00 49.53 -7.97
CA SER A 132 1.09 50.63 -8.94
C SER A 132 2.54 51.04 -9.20
N THR A 133 3.35 51.15 -8.15
CA THR A 133 4.77 51.50 -8.24
C THR A 133 5.55 50.40 -8.98
N LEU A 134 5.38 49.14 -8.58
CA LEU A 134 6.04 48.00 -9.22
C LEU A 134 5.63 47.86 -10.69
N SER A 135 4.35 48.07 -11.01
CA SER A 135 3.83 48.02 -12.38
C SER A 135 4.36 49.16 -13.25
N ALA A 136 4.65 50.34 -12.70
CA ALA A 136 5.28 51.42 -13.45
C ALA A 136 6.75 51.11 -13.76
N ASP A 137 7.46 50.56 -12.78
CA ASP A 137 8.90 50.31 -12.89
C ASP A 137 9.25 49.01 -13.62
N ILE A 138 8.27 48.09 -13.80
CA ILE A 138 8.54 46.74 -14.31
C ILE A 138 9.14 46.77 -15.72
N GLU A 139 8.63 47.65 -16.60
CA GLU A 139 9.10 47.79 -17.99
C GLU A 139 10.55 48.30 -18.06
N GLU A 140 10.97 49.15 -17.13
CA GLU A 140 12.36 49.59 -17.05
C GLU A 140 13.27 48.45 -16.61
N THR A 141 12.85 47.66 -15.62
CA THR A 141 13.60 46.45 -15.23
C THR A 141 13.69 45.40 -16.32
N PHE A 142 12.67 45.23 -17.17
CA PHE A 142 12.78 44.31 -18.31
C PHE A 142 13.87 44.70 -19.30
N LYS A 143 14.28 45.98 -19.35
CA LYS A 143 15.39 46.45 -20.19
C LYS A 143 16.77 45.99 -19.68
N THR A 144 16.91 45.69 -18.39
CA THR A 144 18.20 45.23 -17.83
C THR A 144 18.54 43.80 -18.25
N GLN A 145 17.56 43.03 -18.72
CA GLN A 145 17.66 41.61 -19.08
C GLN A 145 18.17 40.68 -17.95
N ASP A 146 18.22 41.17 -16.71
CA ASP A 146 18.61 40.38 -15.55
C ASP A 146 17.39 39.62 -15.00
N VAL A 147 17.37 38.32 -15.24
CA VAL A 147 16.29 37.40 -14.86
C VAL A 147 16.04 37.42 -13.34
N THR A 148 17.07 37.60 -12.52
CA THR A 148 16.94 37.57 -11.06
C THR A 148 16.26 38.82 -10.52
N VAL A 149 16.64 39.99 -11.05
CA VAL A 149 16.07 41.28 -10.66
C VAL A 149 14.63 41.38 -11.14
N ILE A 150 14.34 40.92 -12.35
CA ILE A 150 12.98 40.90 -12.88
C ILE A 150 12.10 39.95 -12.05
N SER A 151 12.58 38.74 -11.72
CA SER A 151 11.87 37.79 -10.85
C SER A 151 11.50 38.39 -9.51
N ALA A 152 12.44 39.05 -8.82
CA ALA A 152 12.18 39.65 -7.52
C ALA A 152 11.05 40.68 -7.56
N LYS A 153 10.98 41.50 -8.62
CA LYS A 153 9.87 42.44 -8.82
C LYS A 153 8.55 41.73 -9.12
N LEU A 154 8.55 40.69 -9.95
CA LEU A 154 7.33 39.90 -10.23
C LEU A 154 6.79 39.20 -8.98
N THR A 155 7.67 38.67 -8.13
CA THR A 155 7.27 38.09 -6.83
C THR A 155 6.68 39.16 -5.90
N GLY A 156 7.27 40.36 -5.88
CA GLY A 156 6.69 41.51 -5.17
C GLY A 156 5.29 41.85 -5.66
N MET A 157 5.09 41.91 -6.99
CA MET A 157 3.79 42.13 -7.60
C MET A 157 2.80 41.01 -7.25
N GLN A 158 3.24 39.75 -7.27
CA GLN A 158 2.41 38.60 -6.91
C GLN A 158 1.94 38.66 -5.45
N ASN A 159 2.82 39.02 -4.52
CA ASN A 159 2.46 39.19 -3.11
C ASN A 159 1.46 40.34 -2.93
N SER A 160 1.68 41.50 -3.55
CA SER A 160 0.72 42.60 -3.51
C SER A 160 -0.64 42.22 -4.10
N LEU A 161 -0.65 41.42 -5.17
CA LEU A 161 -1.89 40.92 -5.78
C LEU A 161 -2.69 40.02 -4.84
N THR A 162 -2.05 39.17 -4.03
CA THR A 162 -2.76 38.27 -3.09
C THR A 162 -3.58 39.01 -2.03
N MET A 163 -3.21 40.25 -1.69
CA MET A 163 -3.95 41.09 -0.75
C MET A 163 -5.06 41.93 -1.43
N LEU A 164 -5.11 41.96 -2.76
CA LEU A 164 -6.02 42.80 -3.55
C LEU A 164 -7.18 42.03 -4.19
N VAL A 165 -7.51 40.84 -3.68
CA VAL A 165 -8.54 39.95 -4.24
C VAL A 165 -9.91 40.61 -4.35
N ASP A 166 -10.24 41.49 -3.40
CA ASP A 166 -11.54 42.17 -3.34
C ASP A 166 -11.64 43.41 -4.25
N THR A 167 -10.61 43.69 -5.07
CA THR A 167 -10.66 44.82 -6.03
C THR A 167 -11.38 44.44 -7.32
N PRO A 168 -12.22 45.34 -7.90
CA PRO A 168 -12.98 45.04 -9.12
C PRO A 168 -12.07 44.70 -10.32
N ASP A 169 -10.89 45.31 -10.39
CA ASP A 169 -9.93 45.14 -11.48
C ASP A 169 -8.95 43.97 -11.23
N TYR A 170 -9.20 43.14 -10.21
CA TYR A 170 -8.32 42.02 -9.83
C TYR A 170 -8.05 41.08 -11.01
N SER A 171 -9.09 40.76 -11.79
CA SER A 171 -8.98 39.87 -12.96
C SER A 171 -8.01 40.41 -14.02
N GLU A 172 -8.05 41.71 -14.31
CA GLU A 172 -7.16 42.36 -15.28
C GLU A 172 -5.71 42.36 -14.77
N LYS A 173 -5.50 42.62 -13.48
CA LYS A 173 -4.18 42.58 -12.84
C LYS A 173 -3.57 41.18 -12.86
N CYS A 174 -4.38 40.13 -12.66
CA CYS A 174 -3.95 38.74 -12.81
C CYS A 174 -3.45 38.46 -14.24
N VAL A 175 -4.22 38.86 -15.25
CA VAL A 175 -3.84 38.68 -16.66
C VAL A 175 -2.55 39.43 -16.98
N HIS A 176 -2.40 40.66 -16.47
CA HIS A 176 -1.17 41.43 -16.65
C HIS A 176 0.04 40.76 -16.00
N LEU A 177 -0.08 40.28 -14.76
CA LEU A 177 0.99 39.54 -14.08
C LEU A 177 1.41 38.30 -14.87
N GLU A 178 0.44 37.53 -15.37
CA GLU A 178 0.75 36.33 -16.16
C GLU A 178 1.39 36.66 -17.51
N ALA A 179 1.01 37.76 -18.16
CA ALA A 179 1.70 38.24 -19.36
C ALA A 179 3.17 38.60 -19.08
N LEU A 180 3.44 39.25 -17.94
CA LEU A 180 4.80 39.58 -17.53
C LEU A 180 5.63 38.33 -17.19
N LYS A 181 5.04 37.35 -16.49
CA LYS A 181 5.70 36.06 -16.24
C LYS A 181 6.01 35.30 -17.53
N ASN A 182 5.08 35.27 -18.49
CA ASN A 182 5.32 34.71 -19.83
C ASN A 182 6.50 35.38 -20.54
N ARG A 183 6.60 36.72 -20.44
CA ARG A 183 7.70 37.48 -21.04
C ARG A 183 9.04 37.18 -20.37
N LEU A 184 9.08 37.03 -19.04
CA LEU A 184 10.28 36.59 -18.32
C LEU A 184 10.70 35.18 -18.76
N GLU A 185 9.76 34.25 -18.87
CA GLU A 185 10.02 32.89 -19.35
C GLU A 185 10.62 32.89 -20.76
N ALA A 186 10.06 33.68 -21.69
CA ALA A 186 10.56 33.80 -23.05
C ALA A 186 11.99 34.36 -23.10
N LEU A 187 12.31 35.34 -22.25
CA LEU A 187 13.67 35.90 -22.12
C LEU A 187 14.66 34.89 -21.52
N ALA A 188 14.22 34.11 -20.53
CA ALA A 188 15.07 33.12 -19.86
C ALA A 188 15.27 31.84 -20.69
N SER A 189 14.36 31.51 -21.60
CA SER A 189 14.34 30.23 -22.34
C SER A 189 15.68 29.85 -23.00
N PRO A 190 16.38 30.73 -23.76
CA PRO A 190 17.67 30.38 -24.37
C PRO A 190 18.77 30.12 -23.32
N GLN A 191 18.76 30.88 -22.22
CA GLN A 191 19.73 30.74 -21.14
C GLN A 191 19.49 29.45 -20.33
N ILE A 192 18.22 29.09 -20.09
CA ILE A 192 17.81 27.83 -19.45
C ILE A 192 18.27 26.64 -20.30
N VAL A 193 18.01 26.66 -21.61
CA VAL A 193 18.43 25.59 -22.52
C VAL A 193 19.94 25.46 -22.53
N ALA A 194 20.69 26.56 -22.57
CA ALA A 194 22.14 26.54 -22.50
C ALA A 194 22.66 25.98 -21.16
N ALA A 195 22.08 26.39 -20.04
CA ALA A 195 22.45 25.92 -18.71
C ALA A 195 22.20 24.42 -18.53
N PHE A 196 21.04 23.92 -18.97
CA PHE A 196 20.70 22.50 -18.88
C PHE A 196 21.51 21.64 -19.86
N THR A 197 21.76 22.12 -21.07
CA THR A 197 22.58 21.38 -22.06
C THR A 197 24.03 21.28 -21.63
N SER A 198 24.58 22.33 -21.01
CA SER A 198 25.94 22.34 -20.45
C SER A 198 26.05 21.71 -19.05
N GLN A 199 24.92 21.28 -18.46
CA GLN A 199 24.82 20.75 -17.09
C GLN A 199 25.42 21.68 -16.02
N SER A 200 25.37 23.00 -16.24
CA SER A 200 25.86 23.99 -15.28
C SER A 200 24.97 24.02 -14.03
N ILE A 201 25.51 23.58 -12.89
CA ILE A 201 24.77 23.49 -11.62
C ILE A 201 24.41 24.88 -11.09
N ASP A 202 25.36 25.82 -11.12
CA ASP A 202 25.17 27.14 -10.50
C ASP A 202 24.11 27.96 -11.25
N GLN A 203 24.17 28.00 -12.58
CA GLN A 203 23.15 28.67 -13.39
C GLN A 203 21.78 28.00 -13.25
N SER A 204 21.75 26.66 -13.21
CA SER A 204 20.50 25.91 -13.04
C SER A 204 19.84 26.18 -11.68
N LYS A 205 20.62 26.30 -10.60
CA LYS A 205 20.11 26.67 -9.27
C LYS A 205 19.47 28.07 -9.27
N VAL A 206 20.06 29.02 -9.99
CA VAL A 206 19.48 30.37 -10.14
C VAL A 206 18.13 30.29 -10.83
N PHE A 207 18.02 29.54 -11.94
CA PHE A 207 16.74 29.37 -12.63
C PHE A 207 15.71 28.61 -11.81
N VAL A 208 16.10 27.57 -11.06
CA VAL A 208 15.19 26.86 -10.13
C VAL A 208 14.65 27.81 -9.07
N LYS A 209 15.49 28.66 -8.48
CA LYS A 209 15.06 29.65 -7.50
C LYS A 209 14.05 30.62 -8.12
N VAL A 210 14.39 31.22 -9.26
CA VAL A 210 13.52 32.17 -9.98
C VAL A 210 12.17 31.55 -10.34
N PHE A 211 12.17 30.36 -10.96
CA PHE A 211 10.93 29.70 -11.39
C PHE A 211 10.11 29.13 -10.24
N THR A 212 10.72 28.88 -9.07
CA THR A 212 9.98 28.58 -7.83
C THR A 212 9.28 29.82 -7.30
N GLU A 213 9.96 30.98 -7.31
CA GLU A 213 9.42 32.24 -6.79
C GLU A 213 8.24 32.78 -7.62
N ILE A 214 8.29 32.66 -8.95
CA ILE A 214 7.21 33.09 -9.85
C ILE A 214 6.09 32.04 -10.05
N ASP A 215 6.17 30.91 -9.34
CA ASP A 215 5.24 29.78 -9.41
C ASP A 215 5.12 29.15 -10.83
N ARG A 216 6.28 28.88 -11.47
CA ARG A 216 6.38 28.27 -12.82
C ARG A 216 7.33 27.08 -12.91
N MET A 217 7.46 26.32 -11.82
CA MET A 217 8.29 25.11 -11.80
C MET A 217 7.94 24.07 -12.88
N PRO A 218 6.65 23.80 -13.22
CA PRO A 218 6.31 22.85 -14.29
C PRO A 218 6.91 23.22 -15.65
N GLN A 219 6.95 24.51 -15.98
CA GLN A 219 7.51 25.01 -17.23
C GLN A 219 9.03 24.82 -17.27
N LEU A 220 9.73 25.12 -16.17
CA LEU A 220 11.18 24.88 -16.06
C LEU A 220 11.50 23.39 -16.23
N LEU A 221 10.74 22.51 -15.59
CA LEU A 221 10.88 21.06 -15.74
C LEU A 221 10.65 20.62 -17.19
N ALA A 222 9.69 21.23 -17.92
CA ALA A 222 9.48 20.94 -19.33
C ALA A 222 10.71 21.27 -20.21
N TYR A 223 11.42 22.37 -19.93
CA TYR A 223 12.71 22.66 -20.60
C TYR A 223 13.78 21.63 -20.25
N TYR A 224 13.91 21.26 -18.97
CA TYR A 224 14.85 20.23 -18.51
C TYR A 224 14.61 18.89 -19.24
N TYR A 225 13.35 18.43 -19.28
CA TYR A 225 12.98 17.20 -19.97
C TYR A 225 13.26 17.29 -21.47
N LYS A 226 12.92 18.40 -22.11
CA LYS A 226 13.15 18.59 -23.55
C LYS A 226 14.64 18.47 -23.90
N CYS A 227 15.53 19.10 -23.14
CA CYS A 227 16.97 19.08 -23.44
C CYS A 227 17.56 17.67 -23.33
N HIS A 228 17.29 16.97 -22.23
CA HIS A 228 17.85 15.63 -21.99
C HIS A 228 17.19 14.56 -22.85
N LYS A 229 15.87 14.65 -23.07
CA LYS A 229 15.15 13.73 -23.94
C LYS A 229 15.70 13.75 -25.37
N VAL A 230 16.02 14.92 -25.93
CA VAL A 230 16.58 15.01 -27.29
C VAL A 230 17.90 14.25 -27.41
N GLN A 231 18.77 14.32 -26.40
CA GLN A 231 20.04 13.60 -26.40
C GLN A 231 19.82 12.07 -26.35
N LEU A 232 18.91 11.60 -25.50
CA LEU A 232 18.60 10.17 -25.39
C LEU A 232 17.91 9.61 -26.64
N LEU A 233 17.02 10.39 -27.26
CA LEU A 233 16.39 10.02 -28.52
C LEU A 233 17.39 9.97 -29.67
N ALA A 234 18.37 10.88 -29.71
CA ALA A 234 19.45 10.84 -30.70
C ALA A 234 20.30 9.57 -30.53
N ALA A 235 20.67 9.22 -29.30
CA ALA A 235 21.41 7.98 -29.02
C ALA A 235 20.64 6.74 -29.48
N TRP A 236 19.32 6.71 -29.30
CA TRP A 236 18.48 5.63 -29.83
C TRP A 236 18.48 5.58 -31.37
N GLN A 237 18.33 6.73 -32.02
CA GLN A 237 18.35 6.81 -33.49
C GLN A 237 19.67 6.36 -34.09
N GLU A 238 20.80 6.69 -33.45
CA GLU A 238 22.12 6.21 -33.84
C GLU A 238 22.23 4.69 -33.68
N LEU A 239 21.75 4.13 -32.57
CA LEU A 239 21.72 2.68 -32.36
C LEU A 239 20.86 1.96 -33.40
N CYS A 240 19.71 2.50 -33.78
CA CYS A 240 18.86 1.92 -34.82
C CYS A 240 19.50 1.90 -36.21
N GLN A 241 20.46 2.81 -36.48
CA GLN A 241 21.19 2.87 -37.74
C GLN A 241 22.34 1.85 -37.80
N THR A 242 22.70 1.23 -36.67
CA THR A 242 23.74 0.19 -36.65
C THR A 242 23.23 -1.13 -37.20
N ASP A 243 24.11 -1.92 -37.84
CA ASP A 243 23.81 -3.28 -38.32
C ASP A 243 23.69 -4.33 -37.19
N LEU A 244 23.63 -3.89 -35.94
CA LEU A 244 23.53 -4.78 -34.79
C LEU A 244 22.13 -5.43 -34.73
N PRO A 245 22.03 -6.67 -34.23
CA PRO A 245 20.73 -7.29 -33.99
C PRO A 245 19.94 -6.50 -32.93
N LEU A 246 18.61 -6.51 -33.04
CA LEU A 246 17.72 -5.73 -32.19
C LEU A 246 17.97 -5.95 -30.69
N GLU A 247 18.28 -7.18 -30.27
CA GLU A 247 18.63 -7.47 -28.87
C GLU A 247 19.78 -6.59 -28.35
N ARG A 248 20.84 -6.44 -29.15
CA ARG A 248 22.00 -5.61 -28.81
C ARG A 248 21.68 -4.12 -28.87
N GLN A 249 20.85 -3.70 -29.83
CA GLN A 249 20.36 -2.33 -29.90
C GLN A 249 19.53 -1.98 -28.65
N LEU A 250 18.65 -2.88 -28.20
CA LEU A 250 17.86 -2.73 -26.98
C LEU A 250 18.77 -2.68 -25.74
N THR A 251 19.76 -3.57 -25.62
CA THR A 251 20.75 -3.49 -24.53
C THR A 251 21.45 -2.14 -24.52
N GLY A 252 21.93 -1.65 -25.67
CA GLY A 252 22.58 -0.34 -25.76
C GLY A 252 21.67 0.83 -25.36
N LEU A 253 20.40 0.80 -25.76
CA LEU A 253 19.40 1.77 -25.34
C LEU A 253 19.22 1.75 -23.81
N TYR A 254 19.03 0.57 -23.25
CA TYR A 254 18.79 0.41 -21.82
C TYR A 254 20.00 0.79 -20.98
N ASP A 255 21.22 0.48 -21.43
CA ASP A 255 22.47 0.91 -20.79
C ASP A 255 22.59 2.45 -20.82
N ALA A 256 22.25 3.08 -21.95
CA ALA A 256 22.23 4.54 -22.07
C ALA A 256 21.20 5.18 -21.13
N LEU A 257 19.99 4.61 -21.04
CA LEU A 257 18.94 5.09 -20.12
C LEU A 257 19.33 4.91 -18.65
N LEU A 258 19.94 3.77 -18.28
CA LEU A 258 20.40 3.50 -16.93
C LEU A 258 21.57 4.43 -16.55
N GLY A 259 22.54 4.61 -17.45
CA GLY A 259 23.64 5.56 -17.27
C GLY A 259 23.14 7.00 -17.15
N ALA A 260 22.15 7.38 -17.96
CA ALA A 260 21.48 8.67 -17.84
C ALA A 260 20.76 8.82 -16.50
N TRP A 261 20.09 7.78 -16.00
CA TRP A 261 19.48 7.80 -14.67
C TRP A 261 20.53 8.11 -13.58
N HIS A 262 21.66 7.40 -13.58
CA HIS A 262 22.71 7.58 -12.57
C HIS A 262 23.38 8.97 -12.62
N THR A 263 23.66 9.46 -13.83
CA THR A 263 24.26 10.79 -14.00
C THR A 263 23.26 11.91 -13.65
N GLN A 264 22.01 11.77 -14.10
CA GLN A 264 20.98 12.77 -13.86
C GLN A 264 20.52 12.80 -12.41
N ILE A 265 20.50 11.67 -11.68
CA ILE A 265 20.13 11.70 -10.26
C ILE A 265 21.19 12.43 -9.42
N GLN A 266 22.47 12.24 -9.73
CA GLN A 266 23.57 12.94 -9.06
C GLN A 266 23.56 14.44 -9.36
N TRP A 267 23.17 14.83 -10.57
CA TRP A 267 23.03 16.24 -10.94
C TRP A 267 21.76 16.86 -10.35
N ALA A 268 20.62 16.19 -10.51
CA ALA A 268 19.31 16.66 -10.07
C ALA A 268 19.23 16.81 -8.55
N SER A 269 19.93 15.99 -7.76
CA SER A 269 19.98 16.12 -6.29
C SER A 269 20.60 17.42 -5.82
N GLN A 270 21.42 18.06 -6.66
CA GLN A 270 22.04 19.35 -6.37
C GLN A 270 21.17 20.53 -6.79
N VAL A 271 20.19 20.31 -7.68
CA VAL A 271 19.44 21.38 -8.36
C VAL A 271 17.96 21.38 -7.96
N PHE A 272 17.33 20.21 -7.85
CA PHE A 272 15.90 20.03 -7.57
C PHE A 272 15.66 19.43 -6.18
N ARG A 273 14.47 19.70 -5.61
CA ARG A 273 14.05 19.14 -4.31
C ARG A 273 13.69 17.65 -4.38
N ASN A 274 13.05 17.22 -5.47
CA ASN A 274 12.61 15.83 -5.68
C ASN A 274 13.35 15.19 -6.87
N PRO A 275 14.66 14.89 -6.75
CA PRO A 275 15.47 14.45 -7.88
C PRO A 275 14.99 13.13 -8.49
N HIS A 276 14.55 12.17 -7.65
CA HIS A 276 14.08 10.87 -8.11
C HIS A 276 12.84 10.96 -8.99
N GLU A 277 11.87 11.79 -8.61
CA GLU A 277 10.66 12.01 -9.39
C GLU A 277 10.98 12.67 -10.74
N VAL A 278 11.84 13.69 -10.73
CA VAL A 278 12.26 14.39 -11.96
C VAL A 278 12.91 13.41 -12.94
N VAL A 279 13.88 12.61 -12.51
CA VAL A 279 14.57 11.65 -13.38
C VAL A 279 13.65 10.51 -13.83
N THR A 280 12.73 10.05 -12.96
CA THR A 280 11.73 9.04 -13.32
C THR A 280 10.81 9.55 -14.45
N VAL A 281 10.33 10.79 -14.35
CA VAL A 281 9.51 11.42 -15.39
C VAL A 281 10.31 11.60 -16.70
N LEU A 282 11.60 11.95 -16.63
CA LEU A 282 12.47 12.01 -17.81
C LEU A 282 12.52 10.66 -18.55
N LEU A 283 12.71 9.55 -17.82
CA LEU A 283 12.73 8.21 -18.42
C LEU A 283 11.38 7.84 -19.04
N ILE A 284 10.27 8.09 -18.34
CA ILE A 284 8.90 7.83 -18.86
C ILE A 284 8.69 8.58 -20.17
N GLN A 285 8.99 9.89 -20.19
CA GLN A 285 8.81 10.71 -21.39
C GLN A 285 9.74 10.30 -22.53
N THR A 286 10.95 9.82 -22.22
CA THR A 286 11.90 9.34 -23.23
C THR A 286 11.41 8.05 -23.84
N LEU A 287 11.06 7.04 -23.02
CA LEU A 287 10.51 5.76 -23.46
C LEU A 287 9.24 5.94 -24.31
N GLY A 288 8.34 6.85 -23.90
CA GLY A 288 7.12 7.16 -24.64
C GLY A 288 7.33 7.93 -25.95
N ALA A 289 8.49 8.58 -26.14
CA ALA A 289 8.81 9.38 -27.33
C ALA A 289 9.84 8.73 -28.26
N LEU A 290 10.21 7.46 -28.03
CA LEU A 290 11.16 6.74 -28.87
C LEU A 290 10.66 6.65 -30.32
N VAL A 291 11.55 6.97 -31.26
CA VAL A 291 11.32 6.86 -32.70
C VAL A 291 12.50 6.11 -33.32
N PRO A 292 12.31 4.89 -33.88
CA PRO A 292 11.07 4.09 -33.85
C PRO A 292 10.67 3.68 -32.43
N SER A 293 9.36 3.49 -32.18
CA SER A 293 8.86 3.08 -30.86
C SER A 293 9.18 1.62 -30.56
N LEU A 294 9.32 1.26 -29.27
CA LEU A 294 9.60 -0.13 -28.87
C LEU A 294 8.60 -1.15 -29.44
N PRO A 295 7.26 -0.92 -29.44
CA PRO A 295 6.32 -1.86 -30.05
C PRO A 295 6.57 -2.10 -31.55
N ILE A 296 6.96 -1.06 -32.30
CA ILE A 296 7.28 -1.17 -33.74
C ILE A 296 8.56 -1.99 -33.94
N CYS A 297 9.59 -1.74 -33.11
CA CYS A 297 10.83 -2.50 -33.18
C CYS A 297 10.62 -3.98 -32.85
N LEU A 298 9.87 -4.27 -31.78
CA LEU A 298 9.55 -5.64 -31.38
C LEU A 298 8.76 -6.38 -32.45
N SER A 299 7.69 -5.77 -32.99
CA SER A 299 6.90 -6.38 -34.06
C SER A 299 7.73 -6.67 -35.31
N SER A 300 8.52 -5.71 -35.79
CA SER A 300 9.41 -5.91 -36.93
C SER A 300 10.48 -6.98 -36.67
N GLY A 301 11.02 -7.02 -35.44
CA GLY A 301 12.02 -8.02 -35.04
C GLY A 301 11.44 -9.44 -35.01
N VAL A 302 10.21 -9.59 -34.53
CA VAL A 302 9.48 -10.87 -34.49
C VAL A 302 9.08 -11.33 -35.89
N GLU A 303 8.51 -10.43 -36.71
CA GLU A 303 8.14 -10.74 -38.10
C GLU A 303 9.34 -11.23 -38.92
N ARG A 304 10.51 -10.63 -38.72
CA ARG A 304 11.75 -11.02 -39.40
C ARG A 304 12.24 -12.42 -38.99
N ALA A 305 11.96 -12.85 -37.76
CA ALA A 305 12.37 -14.16 -37.26
C ALA A 305 11.51 -15.30 -37.83
N GLY A 306 10.30 -15.00 -38.27
CA GLY A 306 9.32 -15.97 -38.74
C GLY A 306 8.53 -16.65 -37.60
N PRO A 307 7.45 -17.37 -37.95
CA PRO A 307 6.50 -17.90 -36.98
C PRO A 307 7.08 -19.01 -36.07
N GLU A 308 8.14 -19.69 -36.49
CA GLU A 308 8.75 -20.79 -35.72
C GLU A 308 9.62 -20.29 -34.57
N LEU A 309 10.21 -19.09 -34.70
CA LEU A 309 11.15 -18.52 -33.74
C LEU A 309 10.58 -17.29 -33.00
N GLU A 310 9.31 -16.95 -33.24
CA GLU A 310 8.62 -15.79 -32.66
C GLU A 310 8.80 -15.73 -31.14
N LEU A 311 8.46 -16.81 -30.42
CA LEU A 311 8.54 -16.86 -28.97
C LEU A 311 9.99 -16.78 -28.46
N VAL A 312 10.92 -17.46 -29.14
CA VAL A 312 12.33 -17.48 -28.75
C VAL A 312 12.93 -16.07 -28.87
N LYS A 313 12.63 -15.35 -29.96
CA LYS A 313 13.09 -13.96 -30.13
C LYS A 313 12.45 -12.99 -29.16
N LEU A 314 11.16 -13.15 -28.85
CA LEU A 314 10.51 -12.35 -27.81
C LEU A 314 11.17 -12.52 -26.44
N LEU A 315 11.59 -13.73 -26.09
CA LEU A 315 12.28 -14.02 -24.83
C LEU A 315 13.70 -13.44 -24.76
N GLU A 316 14.41 -13.35 -25.89
CA GLU A 316 15.69 -12.65 -25.99
C GLU A 316 15.50 -11.14 -25.74
N PHE A 317 14.56 -10.50 -26.45
CA PHE A 317 14.26 -9.08 -26.28
C PHE A 317 13.82 -8.76 -24.85
N TYR A 318 12.90 -9.57 -24.31
CA TYR A 318 12.43 -9.43 -22.93
C TYR A 318 13.56 -9.64 -21.92
N GLY A 319 14.55 -10.48 -22.22
CA GLY A 319 15.74 -10.65 -21.40
C GLY A 319 16.52 -9.35 -21.21
N ALA A 320 16.72 -8.58 -22.28
CA ALA A 320 17.35 -7.26 -22.23
C ALA A 320 16.51 -6.27 -21.40
N THR A 321 15.19 -6.24 -21.61
CA THR A 321 14.28 -5.37 -20.85
C THR A 321 14.22 -5.74 -19.36
N ALA A 322 14.21 -7.03 -19.02
CA ALA A 322 14.19 -7.49 -17.64
C ALA A 322 15.52 -7.18 -16.92
N HIS A 323 16.66 -7.25 -17.62
CA HIS A 323 17.94 -6.83 -17.07
C HIS A 323 17.93 -5.34 -16.72
N PHE A 324 17.44 -4.51 -17.64
CA PHE A 324 17.25 -3.07 -17.42
C PHE A 324 16.34 -2.76 -16.23
N ALA A 325 15.16 -3.40 -16.19
CA ALA A 325 14.19 -3.22 -15.13
C ALA A 325 14.77 -3.59 -13.76
N LYS A 326 15.52 -4.71 -13.67
CA LYS A 326 16.23 -5.10 -12.45
C LYS A 326 17.33 -4.09 -12.08
N GLY A 327 18.04 -3.53 -13.06
CA GLY A 327 19.00 -2.46 -12.84
C GLY A 327 18.36 -1.23 -12.20
N LEU A 328 17.22 -0.77 -12.75
CA LEU A 328 16.45 0.34 -12.19
C LEU A 328 15.87 0.02 -10.80
N GLU A 329 15.33 -1.18 -10.60
CA GLU A 329 14.82 -1.63 -9.29
C GLU A 329 15.94 -1.57 -8.22
N MET A 330 17.12 -2.09 -8.53
CA MET A 330 18.28 -2.06 -7.63
C MET A 330 18.78 -0.64 -7.36
N ALA A 331 18.67 0.25 -8.35
CA ALA A 331 19.06 1.65 -8.23
C ALA A 331 18.07 2.46 -7.36
N LEU A 332 16.80 2.09 -7.35
CA LEU A 332 15.72 2.70 -6.55
C LEU A 332 15.62 2.08 -5.14
N LEU A 333 16.09 0.85 -4.93
CA LEU A 333 16.02 0.16 -3.64
C LEU A 333 16.56 0.95 -2.42
N PRO A 334 17.66 1.73 -2.51
CA PRO A 334 18.25 2.38 -1.34
C PRO A 334 17.45 3.58 -0.80
N HIS A 335 16.51 4.15 -1.56
CA HIS A 335 15.81 5.40 -1.21
C HIS A 335 14.27 5.28 -1.21
N PRO A 336 13.67 4.27 -0.55
CA PRO A 336 12.25 3.92 -0.72
C PRO A 336 11.26 5.00 -0.26
N GLN A 337 11.68 5.95 0.59
CA GLN A 337 10.83 7.05 1.07
C GLN A 337 10.86 8.28 0.14
N GLU A 338 11.80 8.35 -0.81
CA GLU A 338 12.00 9.50 -1.69
C GLU A 338 11.34 9.33 -3.07
N HIS A 339 10.65 8.22 -3.28
CA HIS A 339 10.07 7.85 -4.58
C HIS A 339 8.57 8.11 -4.62
N ASN A 340 8.14 8.83 -5.65
CA ASN A 340 6.73 8.89 -6.00
C ASN A 340 6.31 7.54 -6.63
N LEU A 341 5.66 6.68 -5.84
CA LEU A 341 5.24 5.34 -6.26
C LEU A 341 4.34 5.34 -7.50
N VAL A 342 3.54 6.39 -7.70
CA VAL A 342 2.70 6.55 -8.91
C VAL A 342 3.58 6.68 -10.14
N LYS A 343 4.62 7.52 -10.08
CA LYS A 343 5.58 7.69 -11.17
C LYS A 343 6.44 6.45 -11.39
N VAL A 344 6.84 5.75 -10.33
CA VAL A 344 7.53 4.46 -10.50
C VAL A 344 6.62 3.44 -11.20
N THR A 345 5.32 3.42 -10.88
CA THR A 345 4.35 2.54 -11.56
C THR A 345 4.18 2.92 -13.04
N GLU A 346 4.08 4.20 -13.37
CA GLU A 346 4.07 4.68 -14.77
C GLU A 346 5.34 4.27 -15.53
N LEU A 347 6.51 4.30 -14.86
CA LEU A 347 7.77 3.84 -15.46
C LEU A 347 7.77 2.33 -15.70
N VAL A 348 7.30 1.53 -14.74
CA VAL A 348 7.15 0.07 -14.90
C VAL A 348 6.22 -0.24 -16.08
N ASP A 349 5.08 0.45 -16.18
CA ASP A 349 4.13 0.31 -17.30
C ASP A 349 4.79 0.73 -18.65
N ALA A 350 5.64 1.77 -18.66
CA ALA A 350 6.37 2.18 -19.87
C ALA A 350 7.45 1.16 -20.31
N VAL A 351 8.08 0.47 -19.37
CA VAL A 351 9.14 -0.53 -19.63
C VAL A 351 8.56 -1.86 -20.11
N TYR A 352 7.54 -2.38 -19.42
CA TYR A 352 6.95 -3.69 -19.75
C TYR A 352 5.75 -3.62 -20.70
N GLY A 353 5.11 -2.46 -20.84
CA GLY A 353 3.97 -2.23 -21.71
C GLY A 353 4.13 -2.74 -23.15
N PRO A 354 5.29 -2.58 -23.81
CA PRO A 354 5.50 -3.11 -25.16
C PRO A 354 5.34 -4.63 -25.31
N TYR A 355 5.55 -5.40 -24.24
CA TYR A 355 5.44 -6.87 -24.26
C TYR A 355 4.04 -7.39 -23.94
N LYS A 356 3.18 -6.54 -23.39
CA LYS A 356 1.83 -6.90 -22.94
C LYS A 356 0.96 -7.61 -23.98
N PRO A 357 0.90 -7.18 -25.27
CA PRO A 357 0.11 -7.88 -26.29
C PRO A 357 0.59 -9.32 -26.54
N TYR A 358 1.90 -9.56 -26.37
CA TYR A 358 2.51 -10.88 -26.51
C TYR A 358 2.30 -11.73 -25.25
N GLN A 359 2.38 -11.12 -24.05
CA GLN A 359 2.11 -11.81 -22.79
C GLN A 359 0.66 -12.32 -22.70
N LEU A 360 -0.32 -11.58 -23.24
CA LEU A 360 -1.71 -12.04 -23.33
C LEU A 360 -1.89 -13.23 -24.30
N LYS A 361 -1.07 -13.30 -25.36
CA LYS A 361 -1.08 -14.40 -26.34
C LYS A 361 -0.09 -15.52 -26.02
N TYR A 362 0.48 -15.51 -24.82
CA TYR A 362 1.57 -16.43 -24.46
C TYR A 362 1.17 -17.90 -24.60
N GLY A 363 -0.05 -18.27 -24.19
CA GLY A 363 -0.54 -19.64 -24.30
C GLY A 363 -0.48 -20.18 -25.73
N ASP A 364 -1.03 -19.43 -26.69
CA ASP A 364 -1.04 -19.81 -28.11
C ASP A 364 0.37 -19.90 -28.71
N MET A 365 1.26 -18.99 -28.32
CA MET A 365 2.64 -18.97 -28.81
C MET A 365 3.46 -20.13 -28.24
N GLU A 366 3.31 -20.42 -26.94
CA GLU A 366 3.98 -21.54 -26.29
C GLU A 366 3.47 -22.88 -26.85
N GLU A 367 2.16 -23.01 -27.08
CA GLU A 367 1.58 -24.20 -27.73
C GLU A 367 2.18 -24.41 -29.12
N LYS A 368 2.17 -23.40 -30.00
CA LYS A 368 2.77 -23.51 -31.34
C LYS A 368 4.24 -23.90 -31.28
N ASN A 369 5.01 -23.24 -30.41
CA ASN A 369 6.44 -23.54 -30.23
C ASN A 369 6.67 -24.99 -29.76
N LEU A 370 5.90 -25.46 -28.77
CA LEU A 370 5.99 -26.84 -28.28
C LEU A 370 5.59 -27.86 -29.34
N LEU A 371 4.53 -27.59 -30.11
CA LEU A 371 4.08 -28.47 -31.19
C LEU A 371 5.12 -28.57 -32.31
N ILE A 372 5.84 -27.50 -32.64
CA ILE A 372 6.96 -27.52 -33.60
C ILE A 372 8.11 -28.36 -33.03
N GLN A 373 8.52 -28.10 -31.79
CA GLN A 373 9.66 -28.79 -31.16
C GLN A 373 9.40 -30.29 -30.98
N ILE A 374 8.19 -30.70 -30.59
CA ILE A 374 7.86 -32.13 -30.44
C ILE A 374 7.74 -32.84 -31.79
N SER A 375 7.29 -32.15 -32.84
CA SER A 375 7.30 -32.71 -34.21
C SER A 375 8.70 -32.99 -34.74
N ALA A 376 9.70 -32.26 -34.26
CA ALA A 376 11.10 -32.49 -34.61
C ALA A 376 11.73 -33.66 -33.84
N VAL A 377 11.05 -34.21 -32.82
CA VAL A 377 11.53 -35.38 -32.08
C VAL A 377 11.24 -36.63 -32.91
N PRO A 378 12.26 -37.35 -33.41
CA PRO A 378 12.04 -38.58 -34.14
C PRO A 378 11.55 -39.66 -33.18
N LEU A 379 10.45 -40.33 -33.53
CA LEU A 379 9.96 -41.53 -32.85
C LEU A 379 10.13 -42.78 -33.71
N GLU A 380 10.13 -42.62 -35.03
CA GLU A 380 10.27 -43.71 -35.98
C GLU A 380 11.51 -43.51 -36.85
N HIS A 381 12.46 -44.43 -36.74
CA HIS A 381 13.66 -44.47 -37.57
C HIS A 381 14.13 -45.91 -37.71
N GLY A 382 14.62 -46.29 -38.89
CA GLY A 382 15.33 -47.56 -39.10
C GLY A 382 14.51 -48.82 -38.77
N GLU A 383 15.18 -49.77 -38.11
CA GLU A 383 14.61 -51.06 -37.71
C GLU A 383 13.78 -50.95 -36.43
N VAL A 384 13.09 -52.03 -36.05
CA VAL A 384 12.25 -52.07 -34.83
C VAL A 384 13.07 -51.71 -33.58
N ILE A 385 14.31 -52.18 -33.48
CA ILE A 385 15.16 -51.89 -32.33
C ILE A 385 15.53 -50.41 -32.22
N ASP A 386 15.72 -49.72 -33.36
CA ASP A 386 16.00 -48.29 -33.41
C ASP A 386 14.76 -47.49 -33.01
N CYS A 387 13.57 -47.89 -33.50
CA CYS A 387 12.30 -47.29 -33.09
C CYS A 387 12.07 -47.42 -31.57
N VAL A 388 12.36 -48.60 -30.98
CA VAL A 388 12.23 -48.82 -29.52
C VAL A 388 13.22 -47.97 -28.73
N GLN A 389 14.45 -47.78 -29.24
CA GLN A 389 15.43 -46.89 -28.60
C GLN A 389 15.00 -45.42 -28.68
N GLU A 390 14.51 -44.97 -29.83
CA GLU A 390 14.01 -43.60 -29.99
C GLU A 390 12.79 -43.32 -29.11
N LEU A 391 11.85 -44.27 -28.97
CA LEU A 391 10.74 -44.17 -28.00
C LEU A 391 11.25 -44.02 -26.55
N SER A 392 12.33 -44.71 -26.20
CA SER A 392 12.93 -44.56 -24.86
C SER A 392 13.59 -43.20 -24.68
N HIS A 393 14.29 -42.67 -25.70
CA HIS A 393 14.92 -41.37 -25.65
C HIS A 393 13.91 -40.21 -25.71
N SER A 394 12.77 -40.42 -26.37
CA SER A 394 11.74 -39.39 -26.56
C SER A 394 11.06 -38.99 -25.26
N VAL A 395 10.98 -39.89 -24.26
CA VAL A 395 10.46 -39.57 -22.92
C VAL A 395 11.28 -38.44 -22.28
N ASN A 396 12.60 -38.56 -22.26
CA ASN A 396 13.46 -37.51 -21.70
C ASN A 396 13.37 -36.20 -22.49
N LYS A 397 13.23 -36.27 -23.82
CA LYS A 397 13.04 -35.09 -24.67
C LYS A 397 11.71 -34.40 -24.35
N LEU A 398 10.62 -35.14 -24.20
CA LEU A 398 9.30 -34.61 -23.84
C LEU A 398 9.33 -33.81 -22.53
N PHE A 399 9.87 -34.40 -21.46
CA PHE A 399 9.93 -33.71 -20.17
C PHE A 399 10.96 -32.57 -20.14
N GLY A 400 12.02 -32.66 -20.95
CA GLY A 400 12.91 -31.53 -21.21
C GLY A 400 12.17 -30.34 -21.83
N LEU A 401 11.33 -30.59 -22.84
CA LEU A 401 10.49 -29.57 -23.48
C LEU A 401 9.46 -28.99 -22.50
N ALA A 402 8.79 -29.84 -21.73
CA ALA A 402 7.80 -29.44 -20.74
C ALA A 402 8.41 -28.58 -19.63
N SER A 403 9.57 -28.99 -19.09
CA SER A 403 10.31 -28.22 -18.07
C SER A 403 10.76 -26.86 -18.62
N ALA A 404 11.28 -26.83 -19.85
CA ALA A 404 11.68 -25.58 -20.50
C ALA A 404 10.49 -24.64 -20.73
N ALA A 405 9.28 -25.16 -20.98
CA ALA A 405 8.05 -24.35 -21.08
C ALA A 405 7.69 -23.68 -19.76
N VAL A 406 7.87 -24.38 -18.63
CA VAL A 406 7.68 -23.81 -17.29
C VAL A 406 8.67 -22.67 -17.05
N ASP A 407 9.95 -22.87 -17.38
CA ASP A 407 10.98 -21.84 -17.25
C ASP A 407 10.68 -20.60 -18.10
N ARG A 408 10.25 -20.80 -19.35
CA ARG A 408 9.83 -19.70 -20.25
C ARG A 408 8.64 -18.94 -19.68
N CYS A 409 7.64 -19.64 -19.15
CA CYS A 409 6.44 -19.02 -18.58
C CYS A 409 6.80 -18.15 -17.37
N ILE A 410 7.61 -18.67 -16.46
CA ILE A 410 8.08 -17.92 -15.29
C ILE A 410 8.89 -16.71 -15.74
N LYS A 411 9.83 -16.88 -16.68
CA LYS A 411 10.69 -15.80 -17.16
C LYS A 411 9.89 -14.67 -17.82
N PHE A 412 8.94 -14.99 -18.70
CA PHE A 412 8.25 -14.00 -19.53
C PHE A 412 7.02 -13.38 -18.88
N THR A 413 6.27 -14.16 -18.10
CA THR A 413 4.98 -13.76 -17.54
C THR A 413 4.99 -13.66 -16.02
N ASN A 414 6.11 -13.99 -15.37
CA ASN A 414 6.23 -14.01 -13.91
C ASN A 414 5.16 -14.91 -13.24
N GLY A 415 4.76 -15.98 -13.94
CA GLY A 415 3.74 -16.94 -13.50
C GLY A 415 2.29 -16.56 -13.81
N LEU A 416 2.01 -15.37 -14.35
CA LEU A 416 0.65 -14.95 -14.69
C LEU A 416 0.08 -15.72 -15.90
N GLY A 417 0.95 -16.20 -16.80
CA GLY A 417 0.57 -17.00 -17.97
C GLY A 417 0.31 -18.48 -17.69
N THR A 418 0.16 -18.89 -16.42
CA THR A 418 0.04 -20.31 -16.04
C THR A 418 -1.17 -21.00 -16.69
N CYS A 419 -2.31 -20.32 -16.84
CA CYS A 419 -3.48 -20.89 -17.51
C CYS A 419 -3.16 -21.30 -18.96
N GLY A 420 -2.49 -20.40 -19.71
CA GLY A 420 -2.04 -20.66 -21.07
C GLY A 420 -0.96 -21.75 -21.13
N LEU A 421 -0.03 -21.78 -20.17
CA LEU A 421 0.97 -22.84 -20.05
C LEU A 421 0.31 -24.22 -19.87
N LEU A 422 -0.68 -24.34 -18.99
CA LEU A 422 -1.38 -25.61 -18.76
C LEU A 422 -2.11 -26.09 -20.02
N ALA A 423 -2.71 -25.19 -20.79
CA ALA A 423 -3.31 -25.52 -22.09
C ALA A 423 -2.24 -26.02 -23.09
N ALA A 424 -1.12 -25.30 -23.21
CA ALA A 424 -0.03 -25.67 -24.10
C ALA A 424 0.60 -27.04 -23.73
N LEU A 425 0.79 -27.31 -22.44
CA LEU A 425 1.30 -28.61 -21.95
C LEU A 425 0.32 -29.74 -22.28
N LYS A 426 -1.00 -29.53 -22.12
CA LYS A 426 -2.01 -30.53 -22.53
C LYS A 426 -1.89 -30.87 -24.01
N SER A 427 -1.77 -29.87 -24.88
CA SER A 427 -1.57 -30.08 -26.32
C SER A 427 -0.26 -30.80 -26.63
N LEU A 428 0.83 -30.48 -25.93
CA LEU A 428 2.12 -31.19 -26.04
C LEU A 428 1.97 -32.68 -25.72
N PHE A 429 1.41 -33.01 -24.55
CA PHE A 429 1.23 -34.40 -24.13
C PHE A 429 0.26 -35.15 -25.05
N ALA A 430 -0.84 -34.52 -25.48
CA ALA A 430 -1.80 -35.13 -26.39
C ALA A 430 -1.15 -35.48 -27.75
N LYS A 431 -0.36 -34.57 -28.32
CA LYS A 431 0.37 -34.82 -29.55
C LYS A 431 1.41 -35.93 -29.38
N TYR A 432 2.20 -35.88 -28.31
CA TYR A 432 3.19 -36.91 -28.02
C TYR A 432 2.54 -38.29 -27.90
N VAL A 433 1.44 -38.42 -27.16
CA VAL A 433 0.72 -39.69 -27.00
C VAL A 433 0.16 -40.20 -28.33
N SER A 434 -0.32 -39.30 -29.19
CA SER A 434 -0.76 -39.64 -30.55
C SER A 434 0.40 -40.19 -31.39
N ASP A 435 1.53 -39.49 -31.42
CA ASP A 435 2.71 -39.89 -32.22
C ASP A 435 3.36 -41.17 -31.66
N PHE A 436 3.40 -41.32 -30.33
CA PHE A 436 3.86 -42.53 -29.63
C PHE A 436 2.96 -43.73 -29.97
N THR A 437 1.63 -43.54 -29.91
CA THR A 437 0.65 -44.58 -30.27
C THR A 437 0.77 -44.98 -31.75
N SER A 438 0.92 -44.01 -32.66
CA SER A 438 1.14 -44.30 -34.09
C SER A 438 2.43 -45.11 -34.31
N THR A 439 3.50 -44.76 -33.61
CA THR A 439 4.77 -45.49 -33.68
C THR A 439 4.64 -46.92 -33.15
N LEU A 440 3.89 -47.13 -32.06
CA LEU A 440 3.58 -48.47 -31.55
C LEU A 440 2.81 -49.31 -32.57
N HIS A 441 1.84 -48.73 -33.27
CA HIS A 441 1.13 -49.42 -34.35
C HIS A 441 2.06 -49.78 -35.51
N SER A 442 3.00 -48.89 -35.88
CA SER A 442 4.02 -49.19 -36.89
C SER A 442 4.93 -50.34 -36.47
N ILE A 443 5.43 -50.32 -35.22
CA ILE A 443 6.25 -51.41 -34.66
C ILE A 443 5.47 -52.73 -34.66
N ARG A 444 4.21 -52.74 -34.23
CA ARG A 444 3.34 -53.92 -34.22
C ARG A 444 3.20 -54.53 -35.62
N LYS A 445 2.99 -53.69 -36.64
CA LYS A 445 2.94 -54.10 -38.05
C LYS A 445 4.28 -54.64 -38.55
N LYS A 446 5.40 -53.99 -38.22
CA LYS A 446 6.77 -54.46 -38.58
C LYS A 446 7.09 -55.82 -37.96
N CYS A 447 6.57 -56.09 -36.76
CA CYS A 447 6.67 -57.38 -36.07
C CYS A 447 5.67 -58.44 -36.59
N LYS A 448 4.80 -58.11 -37.57
CA LYS A 448 3.79 -59.02 -38.16
C LYS A 448 2.83 -59.65 -37.13
N LEU A 449 2.58 -58.96 -36.02
CA LEU A 449 1.73 -59.46 -34.93
C LEU A 449 0.24 -59.52 -35.30
N ASP A 450 -0.16 -58.88 -36.41
CA ASP A 450 -1.55 -58.84 -36.88
C ASP A 450 -1.88 -59.95 -37.90
N ASP A 451 -0.88 -60.65 -38.44
CA ASP A 451 -1.01 -61.70 -39.46
C ASP A 451 -0.60 -63.09 -38.93
N ILE A 452 -1.06 -63.49 -37.74
CA ILE A 452 -0.73 -64.80 -37.15
C ILE A 452 -1.67 -65.87 -37.75
N PRO A 453 -1.19 -66.86 -38.54
CA PRO A 453 -2.02 -67.96 -39.01
C PRO A 453 -2.41 -68.85 -37.82
N THR A 454 -3.65 -69.32 -37.77
CA THR A 454 -4.21 -70.14 -36.66
C THR A 454 -3.46 -71.45 -36.36
N ASN A 455 -2.49 -71.86 -37.18
CA ASN A 455 -1.72 -73.10 -37.05
C ASN A 455 -0.19 -72.91 -36.99
N SER A 456 0.34 -71.70 -36.76
CA SER A 456 1.78 -71.53 -36.59
C SER A 456 2.24 -72.05 -35.21
N LEU A 457 3.10 -73.08 -35.21
CA LEU A 457 3.90 -73.47 -34.03
C LEU A 457 4.60 -72.23 -33.47
N PHE A 458 4.58 -72.07 -32.15
CA PHE A 458 5.23 -70.97 -31.42
C PHE A 458 6.69 -70.85 -31.87
N GLN A 459 7.00 -69.86 -32.69
CA GLN A 459 8.38 -69.47 -32.98
C GLN A 459 8.84 -68.57 -31.85
N GLU A 460 9.89 -68.97 -31.13
CA GLU A 460 10.49 -68.17 -30.05
C GLU A 460 11.23 -66.95 -30.62
N ASP A 461 10.49 -65.91 -31.00
CA ASP A 461 11.07 -64.61 -31.33
C ASP A 461 11.44 -63.84 -30.05
N TRP A 462 12.55 -64.26 -29.43
CA TRP A 462 13.13 -63.63 -28.24
C TRP A 462 13.39 -62.12 -28.44
N THR A 463 13.63 -61.67 -29.66
CA THR A 463 13.82 -60.26 -30.02
C THR A 463 12.52 -59.46 -29.90
N ALA A 464 11.38 -60.00 -30.37
CA ALA A 464 10.08 -59.35 -30.23
C ALA A 464 9.66 -59.25 -28.75
N PHE A 465 9.94 -60.29 -27.96
CA PHE A 465 9.72 -60.28 -26.52
C PHE A 465 10.58 -59.22 -25.81
N GLN A 466 11.89 -59.16 -26.10
CA GLN A 466 12.79 -58.14 -25.54
C GLN A 466 12.37 -56.72 -25.90
N ASN A 467 11.95 -56.49 -27.15
CA ASN A 467 11.45 -55.19 -27.60
C ASN A 467 10.14 -54.80 -26.88
N SER A 468 9.25 -55.76 -26.67
CA SER A 468 7.99 -55.55 -25.93
C SER A 468 8.25 -55.17 -24.46
N ILE A 469 9.18 -55.86 -23.78
CA ILE A 469 9.59 -55.50 -22.41
C ILE A 469 10.18 -54.09 -22.36
N ARG A 470 11.03 -53.73 -23.33
CA ARG A 470 11.61 -52.38 -23.41
C ARG A 470 10.54 -51.31 -23.58
N ILE A 471 9.56 -51.53 -24.46
CA ILE A 471 8.42 -50.62 -24.63
C ILE A 471 7.62 -50.49 -23.33
N ILE A 472 7.32 -51.59 -22.64
CA ILE A 472 6.60 -51.55 -21.35
C ILE A 472 7.41 -50.77 -20.31
N ALA A 473 8.73 -50.96 -20.25
CA ALA A 473 9.61 -50.20 -19.37
C ALA A 473 9.60 -48.71 -19.72
N THR A 474 9.60 -48.34 -21.01
CA THR A 474 9.44 -46.95 -21.46
C THR A 474 8.10 -46.35 -21.06
N CYS A 475 6.99 -47.08 -21.17
CA CYS A 475 5.68 -46.63 -20.68
C CYS A 475 5.66 -46.44 -19.16
N GLY A 476 6.29 -47.35 -18.41
CA GLY A 476 6.44 -47.22 -16.97
C GLY A 476 7.26 -45.98 -16.58
N GLU A 477 8.35 -45.71 -17.30
CA GLU A 477 9.16 -44.51 -17.11
C GLU A 477 8.40 -43.23 -17.47
N LEU A 478 7.62 -43.23 -18.55
CA LEU A 478 6.75 -42.11 -18.93
C LEU A 478 5.75 -41.78 -17.81
N LEU A 479 5.06 -42.78 -17.26
CA LEU A 479 4.10 -42.58 -16.16
C LEU A 479 4.79 -42.06 -14.89
N ARG A 480 5.98 -42.60 -14.56
CA ARG A 480 6.77 -42.16 -13.41
C ARG A 480 7.19 -40.69 -13.55
N GLN A 481 7.74 -40.32 -14.71
CA GLN A 481 8.15 -38.94 -14.98
C GLN A 481 6.95 -37.98 -15.06
N CYS A 482 5.77 -38.42 -15.51
CA CYS A 482 4.54 -37.60 -15.46
C CYS A 482 4.21 -37.18 -14.02
N GLY A 483 4.18 -38.14 -13.09
CA GLY A 483 3.88 -37.84 -11.68
C GLY A 483 4.92 -36.92 -11.03
N ASP A 484 6.22 -37.16 -11.31
CA ASP A 484 7.30 -36.29 -10.84
C ASP A 484 7.15 -34.86 -11.40
N PHE A 485 6.80 -34.74 -12.69
CA PHE A 485 6.64 -33.46 -13.37
C PHE A 485 5.44 -32.67 -12.84
N GLU A 486 4.29 -33.31 -12.61
CA GLU A 486 3.10 -32.66 -12.04
C GLU A 486 3.40 -32.03 -10.67
N GLN A 487 4.10 -32.75 -9.81
CA GLN A 487 4.49 -32.24 -8.49
C GLN A 487 5.47 -31.05 -8.61
N GLN A 488 6.43 -31.14 -9.53
CA GLN A 488 7.37 -30.04 -9.79
C GLN A 488 6.66 -28.80 -10.37
N LEU A 489 5.71 -29.01 -11.28
CA LEU A 489 4.91 -27.96 -11.90
C LEU A 489 4.08 -27.22 -10.84
N ALA A 490 3.34 -27.96 -10.00
CA ALA A 490 2.57 -27.38 -8.90
C ALA A 490 3.44 -26.55 -7.96
N ASN A 491 4.59 -27.08 -7.54
CA ASN A 491 5.52 -26.38 -6.65
C ASN A 491 6.08 -25.09 -7.28
N ARG A 492 6.44 -25.11 -8.57
CA ARG A 492 6.98 -23.95 -9.30
C ARG A 492 5.93 -22.87 -9.57
N ILE A 493 4.69 -23.27 -9.86
CA ILE A 493 3.56 -22.35 -10.00
C ILE A 493 3.29 -21.67 -8.66
N LEU A 494 3.21 -22.44 -7.57
CA LEU A 494 2.97 -21.89 -6.23
C LEU A 494 4.09 -20.97 -5.76
N SER A 495 5.36 -21.31 -6.00
CA SER A 495 6.49 -20.46 -5.58
C SER A 495 6.53 -19.12 -6.32
N THR A 496 6.05 -19.09 -7.57
CA THR A 496 6.12 -17.88 -8.42
C THR A 496 4.82 -17.09 -8.37
N ALA A 497 3.70 -17.70 -8.76
CA ALA A 497 2.41 -17.05 -8.86
C ALA A 497 1.66 -17.02 -7.52
N GLY A 498 2.05 -17.85 -6.54
CA GLY A 498 1.47 -17.81 -5.19
C GLY A 498 1.68 -16.48 -4.47
N LYS A 499 2.66 -15.65 -4.87
CA LYS A 499 2.83 -14.28 -4.32
C LYS A 499 1.64 -13.36 -4.61
N TYR A 500 0.84 -13.67 -5.62
CA TYR A 500 -0.38 -12.92 -5.95
C TYR A 500 -1.59 -13.36 -5.13
N LEU A 501 -1.50 -14.48 -4.39
CA LEU A 501 -2.50 -14.85 -3.39
C LEU A 501 -2.37 -13.91 -2.19
N SER A 502 -3.17 -12.84 -2.16
CA SER A 502 -3.37 -12.08 -0.92
C SER A 502 -3.96 -13.00 0.16
N ASP A 503 -3.56 -12.82 1.42
CA ASP A 503 -4.15 -13.54 2.59
C ASP A 503 -5.67 -13.36 2.72
N SER A 504 -6.28 -12.46 1.96
CA SER A 504 -7.70 -12.08 2.01
C SER A 504 -8.59 -12.65 0.90
N TYR A 505 -8.07 -13.31 -0.14
CA TYR A 505 -8.95 -13.90 -1.15
C TYR A 505 -9.43 -15.27 -0.61
N SER A 506 -10.72 -15.37 -0.31
CA SER A 506 -11.38 -16.64 0.02
C SER A 506 -12.52 -16.81 -0.99
N PRO A 507 -12.76 -18.00 -1.57
CA PRO A 507 -13.72 -18.16 -2.67
C PRO A 507 -15.20 -17.91 -2.30
N ARG A 508 -15.49 -17.37 -1.10
CA ARG A 508 -16.85 -17.14 -0.60
C ARG A 508 -17.28 -15.68 -0.52
N SER A 509 -16.50 -14.72 -1.00
CA SER A 509 -16.91 -13.30 -1.05
C SER A 509 -17.29 -12.88 -2.48
N LEU A 510 -18.37 -13.45 -3.01
CA LEU A 510 -19.05 -12.96 -4.23
C LEU A 510 -20.31 -12.14 -3.90
N THR A 511 -20.42 -11.59 -2.70
CA THR A 511 -21.45 -10.61 -2.34
C THR A 511 -20.85 -9.51 -1.47
N GLY A 512 -20.65 -8.32 -2.04
CA GLY A 512 -20.31 -7.12 -1.27
C GLY A 512 -19.23 -6.24 -1.89
N PHE A 513 -19.58 -5.50 -2.94
CA PHE A 513 -18.92 -4.20 -3.21
C PHE A 513 -19.42 -3.19 -2.17
N GLN A 514 -18.87 -3.24 -0.97
CA GLN A 514 -18.78 -2.14 0.01
C GLN A 514 -18.15 -2.70 1.29
N ASP A 515 -17.28 -1.90 1.91
CA ASP A 515 -16.53 -2.15 3.14
C ASP A 515 -15.11 -2.72 2.97
N SER A 516 -14.21 -1.88 2.43
CA SER A 516 -12.82 -1.86 2.89
C SER A 516 -12.37 -0.42 3.20
N ILE A 517 -13.14 0.27 4.03
CA ILE A 517 -12.64 1.38 4.82
C ILE A 517 -12.47 0.79 6.23
N LEU A 518 -11.29 0.94 6.82
CA LEU A 518 -10.94 0.56 8.20
C LEU A 518 -10.44 -0.88 8.44
N THR A 519 -9.32 -1.24 7.82
CA THR A 519 -8.28 -1.97 8.56
C THR A 519 -6.91 -1.41 8.22
N ASP A 520 -6.48 -0.46 9.04
CA ASP A 520 -5.12 0.06 9.13
C ASP A 520 -4.18 -1.07 9.60
N LYS A 521 -3.71 -1.88 8.65
CA LYS A 521 -2.39 -2.50 8.73
C LYS A 521 -1.61 -1.89 7.59
N LYS A 522 -0.62 -1.05 7.92
CA LYS A 522 0.44 -0.61 7.01
C LYS A 522 0.93 -1.82 6.20
N SER A 523 0.37 -2.03 5.02
CA SER A 523 1.00 -2.87 4.02
C SER A 523 2.31 -2.18 3.72
N SER A 524 3.44 -2.82 4.03
CA SER A 524 4.74 -2.46 3.45
C SER A 524 4.47 -2.02 2.01
N ALA A 525 4.75 -0.75 1.67
CA ALA A 525 4.49 -0.22 0.34
C ALA A 525 5.20 -1.15 -0.64
N LYS A 526 4.43 -1.98 -1.34
CA LYS A 526 4.95 -3.11 -2.08
C LYS A 526 5.62 -2.57 -3.35
N ASN A 527 6.72 -3.19 -3.74
CA ASN A 527 7.60 -2.70 -4.79
C ASN A 527 6.88 -2.79 -6.17
N PRO A 528 6.64 -1.66 -6.88
CA PRO A 528 5.92 -1.66 -8.15
C PRO A 528 6.55 -2.55 -9.24
N TRP A 529 7.87 -2.76 -9.19
CA TRP A 529 8.58 -3.64 -10.13
C TRP A 529 8.23 -5.12 -9.94
N GLN A 530 7.90 -5.52 -8.71
CA GLN A 530 7.59 -6.92 -8.35
C GLN A 530 6.10 -7.24 -8.50
N GLU A 531 5.25 -6.21 -8.43
CA GLU A 531 3.79 -6.32 -8.51
C GLU A 531 3.21 -6.08 -9.90
N TYR A 532 4.06 -5.85 -10.91
CA TYR A 532 3.57 -5.67 -12.28
C TYR A 532 2.68 -6.84 -12.70
N ASN A 533 1.39 -6.55 -12.84
CA ASN A 533 0.35 -7.52 -13.13
C ASN A 533 -0.44 -7.04 -14.36
N TYR A 534 0.03 -7.48 -15.52
CA TYR A 534 -0.62 -7.15 -16.80
C TYR A 534 -1.99 -7.84 -16.94
N LEU A 535 -2.23 -8.96 -16.24
CA LEU A 535 -3.42 -9.79 -16.42
C LEU A 535 -4.64 -9.20 -15.70
N GLN A 536 -4.45 -8.65 -14.50
CA GLN A 536 -5.53 -8.07 -13.68
C GLN A 536 -6.19 -6.86 -14.35
N LYS A 537 -5.42 -6.05 -15.08
CA LYS A 537 -5.93 -4.83 -15.74
C LYS A 537 -6.76 -5.13 -17.00
N ASP A 538 -6.45 -6.20 -17.74
CA ASP A 538 -6.94 -6.37 -19.12
C ASP A 538 -7.69 -7.68 -19.39
N SER A 539 -7.43 -8.75 -18.63
CA SER A 539 -8.19 -10.00 -18.69
C SER A 539 -8.55 -10.48 -17.28
N PRO A 540 -9.51 -9.80 -16.61
CA PRO A 540 -9.90 -10.14 -15.24
C PRO A 540 -10.49 -11.55 -15.13
N ALA A 541 -11.06 -12.08 -16.22
CA ALA A 541 -11.56 -13.45 -16.28
C ALA A 541 -10.42 -14.49 -16.21
N GLU A 542 -9.37 -14.33 -17.02
CA GLU A 542 -8.19 -15.21 -16.96
C GLU A 542 -7.46 -15.10 -15.63
N TYR A 543 -7.42 -13.90 -15.05
CA TYR A 543 -6.89 -13.70 -13.70
C TYR A 543 -7.73 -14.42 -12.65
N GLY A 544 -9.07 -14.41 -12.77
CA GLY A 544 -9.95 -15.22 -11.94
C GLY A 544 -9.65 -16.71 -12.04
N SER A 545 -9.52 -17.25 -13.25
CA SER A 545 -9.15 -18.66 -13.46
C SER A 545 -7.76 -19.00 -12.89
N LEU A 546 -6.79 -18.09 -13.02
CA LEU A 546 -5.47 -18.26 -12.39
C LEU A 546 -5.60 -18.35 -10.87
N MET A 547 -6.39 -17.47 -10.25
CA MET A 547 -6.62 -17.51 -8.81
C MET A 547 -7.26 -18.83 -8.38
N GLU A 548 -8.29 -19.31 -9.10
CA GLU A 548 -8.90 -20.63 -8.83
C GLU A 548 -7.88 -21.78 -8.86
N ILE A 549 -6.99 -21.79 -9.86
CA ILE A 549 -5.90 -22.78 -9.96
C ILE A 549 -4.95 -22.67 -8.77
N LEU A 550 -4.56 -21.45 -8.39
CA LEU A 550 -3.68 -21.25 -7.24
C LEU A 550 -4.34 -21.67 -5.91
N TYR A 551 -5.66 -21.46 -5.76
CA TYR A 551 -6.42 -21.91 -4.60
C TYR A 551 -6.52 -23.43 -4.52
N THR A 552 -6.80 -24.09 -5.65
CA THR A 552 -6.85 -25.56 -5.69
C THR A 552 -5.49 -26.15 -5.34
N LEU A 553 -4.39 -25.61 -5.90
CA LEU A 553 -3.03 -26.02 -5.57
C LEU A 553 -2.64 -25.77 -4.10
N LYS A 554 -3.12 -24.69 -3.48
CA LYS A 554 -2.83 -24.37 -2.06
C LYS A 554 -3.69 -25.16 -1.08
N GLY A 555 -4.90 -25.54 -1.46
CA GLY A 555 -5.88 -26.25 -0.60
C GLY A 555 -5.73 -27.77 -0.57
N LEU A 556 -4.95 -28.36 -1.47
CA LEU A 556 -4.75 -29.80 -1.58
C LEU A 556 -3.36 -30.22 -1.07
N PRO A 557 -3.24 -31.00 0.01
CA PRO A 557 -2.04 -31.79 0.21
C PRO A 557 -2.02 -32.87 -0.88
N ALA A 558 -1.20 -32.67 -1.92
CA ALA A 558 -0.83 -33.65 -2.95
C ALA A 558 -2.00 -34.40 -3.63
N VAL A 559 -2.69 -33.73 -4.58
CA VAL A 559 -3.51 -34.40 -5.60
C VAL A 559 -3.02 -34.00 -6.99
N PRO A 560 -2.85 -34.96 -7.92
CA PRO A 560 -2.30 -34.72 -9.26
C PRO A 560 -3.11 -33.68 -10.04
N LEU A 561 -2.40 -32.77 -10.72
CA LEU A 561 -3.00 -31.91 -11.74
C LEU A 561 -3.41 -32.84 -12.88
N HIS A 562 -4.69 -33.15 -13.05
CA HIS A 562 -5.20 -34.03 -14.12
C HIS A 562 -4.69 -33.60 -15.52
N LEU A 563 -3.49 -34.07 -15.85
CA LEU A 563 -2.85 -34.16 -17.16
C LEU A 563 -2.95 -35.61 -17.62
N ASP A 564 -4.05 -36.30 -17.28
CA ASP A 564 -4.25 -37.67 -17.70
C ASP A 564 -4.20 -37.73 -19.23
N PRO A 565 -3.32 -38.55 -19.81
CA PRO A 565 -3.38 -38.81 -21.24
C PRO A 565 -4.76 -39.42 -21.54
N PRO A 566 -5.37 -39.12 -22.71
CA PRO A 566 -6.66 -39.69 -23.05
C PRO A 566 -6.58 -41.21 -22.94
N THR A 567 -7.48 -41.75 -22.13
CA THR A 567 -7.62 -43.19 -21.86
C THR A 567 -7.95 -43.92 -23.16
N GLY A 568 -6.89 -44.38 -23.83
CA GLY A 568 -6.95 -45.02 -25.14
C GLY A 568 -5.81 -46.00 -25.35
N CYS A 569 -5.41 -46.72 -24.31
CA CYS A 569 -4.54 -47.89 -24.42
C CYS A 569 -5.09 -49.01 -23.54
N VAL A 570 -5.94 -49.85 -24.14
CA VAL A 570 -6.13 -51.26 -23.77
C VAL A 570 -5.76 -52.09 -24.99
#